data_AF-A0A932EY57-F1
#
_entry.id   AF-A0A932EY57-F1
#
_cell.length_a   1.000
_cell.length_b   1.000
_cell.length_c   1.000
_cell.angle_alpha   90.00
_cell.angle_beta   90.00
_cell.angle_gamma   90.00
#
_symmetry.space_group_name_H-M   'P 1'
#
loop_
_entity.id
_entity.type
_entity.pdbx_description
1 polymer ?
#
loop_
_entity_poly.entity_id
_entity_poly.type
_entity_poly.pdbx_seq_one_letter_code
_entity_poly.pdbx_strand_id
1 'polypeptide(L)'
;MPRDRRAVAGRFALPPGRDDKEQRRRFYREVDQALTAAGRGDELPIVLVGVRRSTQLFREVSDNARLVVGTVGGAHDRTSPGELGKAAWQVMRVRLKARRTAVVVELSAAAATGSAVTGIDEVWQLGRERRGRLLVVEEDYRADRAREVDGRLVWTDDASPDVFDDPVDEIVEHVVRAGGNVEFVAPDALAELGHIGLILR
;
A
#
# COMPACT_ATOMS: atom_id res chain seq x y z
N MET A 1 4.95 -40.89 -13.80
CA MET A 1 5.78 -39.74 -13.37
C MET A 1 5.27 -39.23 -12.02
N PRO A 2 5.95 -39.49 -10.89
CA PRO A 2 5.51 -38.92 -9.62
C PRO A 2 6.05 -37.49 -9.49
N ARG A 3 5.14 -36.51 -9.37
CA ARG A 3 5.46 -35.10 -9.12
C ARG A 3 5.84 -34.93 -7.65
N ASP A 4 7.06 -34.46 -7.42
CA ASP A 4 7.60 -34.08 -6.12
C ASP A 4 6.71 -33.00 -5.47
N ARG A 5 5.90 -33.40 -4.49
CA ARG A 5 5.09 -32.53 -3.64
C ARG A 5 5.86 -32.25 -2.38
N ARG A 6 6.85 -31.37 -2.44
CA ARG A 6 7.43 -30.76 -1.24
C ARG A 6 6.42 -29.78 -0.66
N ALA A 7 5.80 -30.17 0.45
CA ALA A 7 5.15 -29.25 1.36
C ALA A 7 6.13 -28.12 1.72
N VAL A 8 5.64 -26.88 1.76
CA VAL A 8 6.44 -25.69 2.14
C VAL A 8 6.99 -25.79 3.56
N ALA A 9 6.50 -26.74 4.37
CA ALA A 9 6.91 -26.96 5.76
C ALA A 9 8.08 -27.96 5.97
N GLY A 10 8.68 -28.52 4.92
CA GLY A 10 9.63 -29.65 5.06
C GLY A 10 10.97 -29.34 5.75
N ARG A 11 11.39 -28.07 5.83
CA ARG A 11 12.68 -27.67 6.45
C ARG A 11 12.58 -26.95 7.79
N PHE A 12 11.36 -26.65 8.25
CA PHE A 12 11.13 -25.84 9.46
C PHE A 12 10.32 -26.56 10.55
N ALA A 13 9.91 -27.81 10.33
CA ALA A 13 9.30 -28.63 11.36
C ALA A 13 10.37 -29.18 12.32
N LEU A 14 10.46 -28.63 13.53
CA LEU A 14 11.46 -28.99 14.54
C LEU A 14 10.91 -30.00 15.58
N PRO A 15 11.72 -30.97 16.05
CA PRO A 15 11.34 -32.00 17.03
C PRO A 15 11.26 -31.45 18.48
N PRO A 16 10.48 -32.07 19.38
CA PRO A 16 10.22 -31.51 20.73
C PRO A 16 11.32 -31.80 21.76
N GLY A 17 11.67 -30.80 22.60
CA GLY A 17 12.59 -30.90 23.74
C GLY A 17 12.44 -29.73 24.73
N ARG A 18 13.06 -29.79 25.94
CA ARG A 18 12.94 -28.75 26.99
C ARG A 18 13.46 -27.36 26.57
N ASP A 19 14.19 -27.29 25.46
CA ASP A 19 14.74 -26.09 24.79
C ASP A 19 13.84 -25.54 23.66
N ASP A 20 12.63 -26.10 23.50
CA ASP A 20 11.67 -25.80 22.41
C ASP A 20 11.24 -24.33 22.37
N LYS A 21 11.19 -23.64 23.52
CA LYS A 21 10.75 -22.24 23.55
C LYS A 21 11.82 -21.28 23.03
N GLU A 22 13.07 -21.40 23.48
CA GLU A 22 14.15 -20.53 23.02
C GLU A 22 14.53 -20.83 21.57
N GLN A 23 14.48 -22.10 21.17
CA GLN A 23 14.68 -22.49 19.77
C GLN A 23 13.61 -21.87 18.84
N ARG A 24 12.33 -21.91 19.23
CA ARG A 24 11.26 -21.24 18.47
C ARG A 24 11.43 -19.72 18.44
N ARG A 25 11.88 -19.11 19.54
CA ARG A 25 12.18 -17.66 19.58
C ARG A 25 13.30 -17.32 18.61
N ARG A 26 14.39 -18.09 18.59
CA ARG A 26 15.48 -17.93 17.64
C ARG A 26 14.99 -18.04 16.19
N PHE A 27 14.18 -19.05 15.87
CA PHE A 27 13.58 -19.20 14.56
C PHE A 27 12.80 -17.95 14.13
N TYR A 28 11.93 -17.40 14.98
CA TYR A 28 11.17 -16.21 14.61
C TYR A 28 12.02 -14.94 14.52
N ARG A 29 13.14 -14.83 15.26
CA ARG A 29 14.12 -13.74 15.05
C ARG A 29 14.81 -13.87 13.69
N GLU A 30 15.14 -15.08 13.24
CA GLU A 30 15.69 -15.30 11.90
C GLU A 30 14.69 -14.94 10.80
N VAL A 31 13.41 -15.30 10.99
CA VAL A 31 12.32 -14.87 10.08
C VAL A 31 12.18 -13.35 10.06
N ASP A 32 12.21 -12.70 11.23
CA ASP A 32 12.14 -11.24 11.35
C ASP A 32 13.28 -10.54 10.59
N GLN A 33 14.52 -11.01 10.75
CA GLN A 33 15.67 -10.47 10.01
C GLN A 33 15.52 -10.63 8.50
N ALA A 34 15.02 -11.79 8.04
CA ALA A 34 14.76 -12.02 6.62
C ALA A 34 13.68 -11.08 6.08
N LEU A 35 12.62 -10.82 6.86
CA LEU A 35 11.57 -9.87 6.51
C LEU A 35 12.11 -8.43 6.44
N THR A 36 12.91 -8.00 7.41
CA THR A 36 13.56 -6.68 7.38
C THR A 36 14.46 -6.52 6.17
N ALA A 37 15.22 -7.56 5.80
CA ALA A 37 16.06 -7.53 4.61
C ALA A 37 15.21 -7.43 3.32
N ALA A 38 14.09 -8.16 3.25
CA ALA A 38 13.18 -8.16 2.11
C ALA A 38 12.40 -6.84 1.96
N GLY A 39 12.08 -6.16 3.07
CA GLY A 39 11.36 -4.88 3.08
C GLY A 39 12.24 -3.63 2.92
N ARG A 40 13.53 -3.76 2.58
CA ARG A 40 14.41 -2.60 2.39
C ARG A 40 13.95 -1.77 1.20
N GLY A 41 13.58 -0.52 1.45
CA GLY A 41 13.10 0.42 0.43
C GLY A 41 11.58 0.46 0.29
N ASP A 42 10.86 -0.54 0.81
CA ASP A 42 9.39 -0.58 0.84
C ASP A 42 8.88 -1.50 1.96
N GLU A 43 8.33 -0.89 3.02
CA GLU A 43 7.81 -1.63 4.18
C GLU A 43 6.43 -2.24 3.87
N LEU A 44 6.43 -3.47 3.37
CA LEU A 44 5.20 -4.16 2.99
C LEU A 44 4.40 -4.68 4.20
N PRO A 45 3.06 -4.59 4.16
CA PRO A 45 2.20 -5.14 5.21
C PRO A 45 2.29 -6.67 5.27
N ILE A 46 2.24 -7.21 6.49
CA ILE A 46 2.40 -8.64 6.77
C ILE A 46 1.07 -9.25 7.21
N VAL A 47 0.69 -10.38 6.62
CA VAL A 47 -0.40 -11.22 7.13
C VAL A 47 0.19 -12.50 7.72
N LEU A 48 -0.07 -12.75 9.00
CA LEU A 48 0.37 -13.98 9.66
C LEU A 48 -0.63 -15.10 9.41
N VAL A 49 -0.15 -16.29 9.05
CA VAL A 49 -1.00 -17.47 8.88
C VAL A 49 -0.51 -18.58 9.78
N GLY A 50 -1.38 -19.09 10.66
CA GLY A 50 -1.03 -20.18 11.56
C GLY A 50 -1.81 -20.23 12.86
N VAL A 51 -1.44 -21.19 13.71
CA VAL A 51 -2.04 -21.35 15.04
C VAL A 51 -1.68 -20.19 15.97
N ARG A 52 -2.58 -19.84 16.89
CA ARG A 52 -2.44 -18.69 17.80
C ARG A 52 -1.10 -18.65 18.53
N ARG A 53 -0.62 -19.79 19.04
CA ARG A 53 0.67 -19.87 19.76
C ARG A 53 1.85 -19.37 18.92
N SER A 54 1.83 -19.65 17.61
CA SER A 54 2.92 -19.31 16.69
C SER A 54 2.84 -17.84 16.29
N THR A 55 1.65 -17.38 15.94
CA THR A 55 1.45 -15.99 15.51
C THR A 55 1.56 -15.00 16.66
N GLN A 56 1.28 -15.42 17.91
CA GLN A 56 1.56 -14.64 19.10
C GLN A 56 3.05 -14.59 19.42
N LEU A 57 3.76 -15.73 19.33
CA LEU A 57 5.20 -15.75 19.60
C LEU A 57 5.98 -14.90 18.60
N PHE A 58 5.62 -14.91 17.32
CA PHE A 58 6.21 -14.00 16.33
C PHE A 58 6.05 -12.54 16.76
N ARG A 59 4.83 -12.11 17.13
CA ARG A 59 4.57 -10.73 17.59
C ARG A 59 5.36 -10.32 18.83
N GLU A 60 5.65 -11.27 19.72
CA GLU A 60 6.44 -11.00 20.93
C GLU A 60 7.93 -10.73 20.65
N VAL A 61 8.47 -11.24 19.53
CA VAL A 61 9.93 -11.23 19.28
C VAL A 61 10.36 -10.53 18.00
N SER A 62 9.41 -10.10 17.18
CA SER A 62 9.63 -9.50 15.85
C SER A 62 9.50 -7.98 15.92
N ASP A 63 10.49 -7.26 15.40
CA ASP A 63 10.40 -5.81 15.21
C ASP A 63 9.44 -5.45 14.07
N ASN A 64 9.24 -6.37 13.12
CA ASN A 64 8.25 -6.25 12.05
C ASN A 64 6.80 -6.53 12.52
N ALA A 65 6.57 -6.81 13.81
CA ALA A 65 5.22 -7.01 14.35
C ALA A 65 4.30 -5.80 14.10
N ARG A 66 4.87 -4.58 14.01
CA ARG A 66 4.15 -3.35 13.64
C ARG A 66 3.58 -3.34 12.22
N LEU A 67 4.15 -4.14 11.32
CA LEU A 67 3.70 -4.28 9.93
C LEU A 67 2.58 -5.33 9.80
N VAL A 68 2.26 -6.07 10.87
CA VAL A 68 1.23 -7.11 10.83
C VAL A 68 -0.17 -6.49 10.75
N VAL A 69 -0.82 -6.65 9.61
CA VAL A 69 -2.16 -6.09 9.35
C VAL A 69 -3.30 -7.07 9.62
N GLY A 70 -2.98 -8.34 9.88
CA GLY A 70 -3.99 -9.32 10.27
C GLY A 70 -3.47 -10.74 10.43
N THR A 71 -4.39 -11.68 10.68
CA THR A 71 -4.05 -13.08 10.88
C THR A 71 -5.11 -14.01 10.32
N VAL A 72 -4.66 -15.08 9.67
CA VAL A 72 -5.48 -16.25 9.31
C VAL A 72 -5.16 -17.36 10.29
N GLY A 73 -6.13 -17.70 11.15
CA GLY A 73 -5.96 -18.73 12.17
C GLY A 73 -6.16 -20.14 11.61
N GLY A 74 -5.31 -21.08 12.01
CA GLY A 74 -5.49 -22.49 11.65
C GLY A 74 -4.18 -23.27 11.55
N ALA A 75 -4.30 -24.60 11.45
CA ALA A 75 -3.20 -25.46 11.04
C ALA A 75 -3.15 -25.51 9.51
N HIS A 76 -2.09 -24.95 8.94
CA HIS A 76 -1.94 -24.77 7.50
C HIS A 76 -0.77 -25.57 6.90
N ASP A 77 -0.29 -26.60 7.60
CA ASP A 77 0.88 -27.42 7.22
C ASP A 77 0.73 -28.08 5.84
N ARG A 78 -0.52 -28.27 5.39
CA ARG A 78 -0.89 -28.89 4.11
C ARG A 78 -1.59 -27.94 3.14
N THR A 79 -1.75 -26.66 3.52
CA THR A 79 -2.38 -25.65 2.66
C THR A 79 -1.38 -25.24 1.58
N SER A 80 -1.82 -25.18 0.32
CA SER A 80 -0.96 -24.77 -0.78
C SER A 80 -0.65 -23.27 -0.72
N PRO A 81 0.46 -22.80 -1.33
CA PRO A 81 0.76 -21.37 -1.44
C PRO A 81 -0.39 -20.56 -2.05
N GLY A 82 -1.08 -21.10 -3.07
CA GLY A 82 -2.21 -20.43 -3.72
C GLY A 82 -3.40 -20.23 -2.78
N GLU A 83 -3.74 -21.23 -1.96
CA GLU A 83 -4.81 -21.12 -0.98
C GLU A 83 -4.44 -20.20 0.19
N LEU A 84 -3.16 -20.21 0.62
CA LEU A 84 -2.65 -19.24 1.59
C LEU A 84 -2.75 -17.80 1.05
N GLY A 85 -2.37 -17.59 -0.21
CA GLY A 85 -2.49 -16.31 -0.90
C GLY A 85 -3.93 -15.81 -0.94
N LYS A 86 -4.90 -16.68 -1.28
CA LYS A 86 -6.33 -16.32 -1.26
C LYS A 86 -6.82 -15.91 0.13
N ALA A 87 -6.42 -16.64 1.17
CA ALA A 87 -6.81 -16.34 2.54
C ALA A 87 -6.20 -15.01 3.03
N ALA A 88 -4.91 -14.79 2.77
CA ALA A 88 -4.24 -13.53 3.07
C ALA A 88 -4.84 -12.35 2.27
N TRP A 89 -5.23 -12.60 1.02
CA TRP A 89 -5.88 -11.59 0.19
C TRP A 89 -7.21 -11.10 0.79
N GLN A 90 -8.01 -11.97 1.41
CA GLN A 90 -9.25 -11.50 2.07
C GLN A 90 -8.96 -10.52 3.22
N VAL A 91 -7.89 -10.75 3.99
CA VAL A 91 -7.44 -9.81 5.03
C VAL A 91 -7.00 -8.49 4.41
N MET A 92 -6.18 -8.56 3.35
CA MET A 92 -5.69 -7.37 2.65
C MET A 92 -6.82 -6.54 2.02
N ARG A 93 -7.83 -7.18 1.41
CA ARG A 93 -8.98 -6.48 0.82
C ARG A 93 -9.73 -5.62 1.83
N VAL A 94 -9.95 -6.13 3.04
CA VAL A 94 -10.62 -5.36 4.12
C VAL A 94 -9.74 -4.16 4.50
N ARG A 95 -8.43 -4.36 4.66
CA ARG A 95 -7.49 -3.30 5.00
C ARG A 95 -7.37 -2.23 3.93
N LEU A 96 -7.33 -2.62 2.65
CA LEU A 96 -7.27 -1.71 1.51
C LEU A 96 -8.57 -0.91 1.40
N LYS A 97 -9.73 -1.56 1.57
CA LYS A 97 -11.02 -0.85 1.61
C LYS A 97 -11.06 0.19 2.74
N ALA A 98 -10.64 -0.19 3.95
CA ALA A 98 -10.58 0.72 5.08
C ALA A 98 -9.59 1.89 4.84
N ARG A 99 -8.46 1.61 4.17
CA ARG A 99 -7.49 2.66 3.78
C ARG A 99 -8.12 3.68 2.85
N ARG A 100 -8.80 3.23 1.79
CA ARG A 100 -9.47 4.10 0.83
C ARG A 100 -10.46 5.04 1.51
N THR A 101 -11.30 4.52 2.41
CA THR A 101 -12.22 5.37 3.17
C THR A 101 -11.49 6.35 4.09
N ALA A 102 -10.42 5.90 4.76
CA ALA A 102 -9.65 6.75 5.66
C ALA A 102 -8.94 7.91 4.95
N VAL A 103 -8.39 7.68 3.74
CA VAL A 103 -7.69 8.75 3.00
C VAL A 103 -8.63 9.81 2.46
N VAL A 104 -9.87 9.45 2.09
CA VAL A 104 -10.90 10.44 1.73
C VAL A 104 -11.20 11.34 2.93
N VAL A 105 -11.44 10.76 4.10
CA VAL A 105 -11.69 11.53 5.34
C VAL A 105 -10.48 12.40 5.71
N GLU A 106 -9.26 11.87 5.59
CA GLU A 106 -8.02 12.61 5.84
C GLU A 106 -7.89 13.81 4.90
N LEU A 107 -8.16 13.63 3.61
CA LEU A 107 -8.13 14.70 2.62
C LEU A 107 -9.19 15.77 2.90
N SER A 108 -10.44 15.37 3.16
CA SER A 108 -11.52 16.32 3.50
C SER A 108 -11.19 17.15 4.74
N ALA A 109 -10.64 16.51 5.77
CA ALA A 109 -10.23 17.22 6.98
C ALA A 109 -9.07 18.19 6.72
N ALA A 110 -8.06 17.77 5.94
CA ALA A 110 -6.92 18.62 5.60
C ALA A 110 -7.34 19.83 4.72
N ALA A 111 -8.26 19.63 3.77
CA ALA A 111 -8.82 20.70 2.95
C ALA A 111 -9.56 21.73 3.82
N ALA A 112 -10.37 21.27 4.78
CA ALA A 112 -11.08 22.15 5.71
C ALA A 112 -10.14 23.00 6.59
N THR A 113 -8.90 22.55 6.83
CA THR A 113 -7.89 23.29 7.61
C THR A 113 -6.86 24.01 6.74
N GLY A 114 -7.01 24.02 5.41
CA GLY A 114 -6.08 24.66 4.48
C GLY A 114 -4.73 23.96 4.34
N SER A 115 -4.62 22.70 4.74
CA SER A 115 -3.42 21.85 4.63
C SER A 115 -3.53 20.81 3.51
N ALA A 116 -4.51 20.97 2.62
CA ALA A 116 -4.60 20.29 1.33
C ALA A 116 -5.12 21.24 0.26
N VAL A 117 -4.84 20.93 -1.00
CA VAL A 117 -5.45 21.54 -2.18
C VAL A 117 -6.26 20.51 -2.95
N THR A 118 -7.28 20.96 -3.67
CA THR A 118 -8.27 20.09 -4.32
C THR A 118 -8.61 20.60 -5.72
N GLY A 119 -8.94 19.68 -6.64
CA GLY A 119 -9.11 20.00 -8.04
C GLY A 119 -7.78 20.09 -8.80
N ILE A 120 -7.85 19.77 -10.10
CA ILE A 120 -6.68 19.55 -10.93
C ILE A 120 -5.76 20.78 -11.05
N ASP A 121 -6.31 22.00 -11.12
CA ASP A 121 -5.52 23.22 -11.29
C ASP A 121 -4.64 23.54 -10.08
N GLU A 122 -5.19 23.44 -8.86
CA GLU A 122 -4.43 23.68 -7.63
C GLU A 122 -3.42 22.56 -7.37
N VAL A 123 -3.84 21.31 -7.62
CA VAL A 123 -2.98 20.13 -7.51
C VAL A 123 -1.83 20.20 -8.51
N TRP A 124 -2.05 20.67 -9.73
CA TRP A 124 -1.01 20.85 -10.75
C TRP A 124 0.08 21.82 -10.27
N GLN A 125 -0.33 22.96 -9.70
CA GLN A 125 0.60 23.96 -9.20
C GLN A 125 1.45 23.43 -8.03
N LEU A 126 0.82 22.85 -7.01
CA LEU A 126 1.53 22.44 -5.78
C LEU A 126 2.16 21.04 -5.84
N GLY A 127 1.63 20.15 -6.69
CA GLY A 127 2.13 18.78 -6.86
C GLY A 127 3.58 18.73 -7.32
N ARG A 128 4.01 19.76 -8.05
CA ARG A 128 5.36 19.86 -8.63
C ARG A 128 6.38 20.50 -7.69
N GLU A 129 5.94 21.19 -6.63
CA GLU A 129 6.82 21.92 -5.71
C GLU A 129 7.48 21.04 -4.62
N ARG A 130 7.37 19.71 -4.69
CA ARG A 130 7.76 18.77 -3.61
C ARG A 130 7.11 19.09 -2.25
N ARG A 131 5.95 19.76 -2.26
CA ARG A 131 5.22 20.16 -1.05
C ARG A 131 4.14 19.17 -0.65
N GLY A 132 3.68 18.32 -1.57
CA GLY A 132 2.68 17.29 -1.30
C GLY A 132 3.26 16.03 -0.67
N ARG A 133 2.60 15.49 0.37
CA ARG A 133 2.92 14.19 0.99
C ARG A 133 2.02 13.06 0.52
N LEU A 134 0.77 13.36 0.15
CA LEU A 134 -0.20 12.36 -0.28
C LEU A 134 -1.11 12.95 -1.35
N LEU A 135 -1.03 12.41 -2.57
CA LEU A 135 -1.99 12.62 -3.63
C LEU A 135 -3.11 11.59 -3.52
N VAL A 136 -4.35 12.02 -3.59
CA VAL A 136 -5.53 11.15 -3.62
C VAL A 136 -6.29 11.42 -4.92
N VAL A 137 -6.56 10.36 -5.68
CA VAL A 137 -7.19 10.45 -7.02
C VAL A 137 -8.30 9.40 -7.10
N GLU A 138 -9.43 9.71 -7.72
CA GLU A 138 -10.40 8.67 -8.06
C GLU A 138 -9.84 7.72 -9.14
N GLU A 139 -10.15 6.41 -9.04
CA GLU A 139 -9.61 5.36 -9.91
C GLU A 139 -9.93 5.55 -11.40
N ASP A 140 -11.01 6.24 -11.72
CA ASP A 140 -11.53 6.48 -13.06
C ASP A 140 -11.43 7.95 -13.49
N TYR A 141 -10.88 8.82 -12.64
CA TYR A 141 -10.69 10.22 -13.00
C TYR A 141 -9.55 10.39 -14.00
N ARG A 142 -9.88 11.03 -15.12
CA ARG A 142 -8.94 11.50 -16.14
C ARG A 142 -9.26 12.94 -16.45
N ALA A 143 -8.23 13.75 -16.57
CA ALA A 143 -8.41 15.12 -17.04
C ALA A 143 -8.38 15.14 -18.58
N ASP A 144 -9.06 16.12 -19.17
CA ASP A 144 -8.97 16.36 -20.61
C ASP A 144 -7.54 16.78 -20.99
N ARG A 145 -7.23 16.67 -22.28
CA ARG A 145 -5.95 17.11 -22.83
C ARG A 145 -5.67 18.56 -22.47
N ALA A 146 -4.44 18.82 -22.02
CA ALA A 146 -4.02 20.16 -21.66
C ALA A 146 -2.54 20.39 -21.97
N ARG A 147 -2.19 21.64 -22.23
CA ARG A 147 -0.80 22.10 -22.25
C ARG A 147 -0.53 23.00 -21.05
N GLU A 148 0.72 23.09 -20.63
CA GLU A 148 1.12 24.05 -19.61
C GLU A 148 1.44 25.41 -20.26
N VAL A 149 0.84 26.47 -19.73
CA VAL A 149 1.16 27.86 -20.06
C VAL A 149 1.30 28.64 -18.76
N ASP A 150 2.46 29.26 -18.55
CA ASP A 150 2.78 30.04 -17.34
C ASP A 150 2.48 29.30 -16.02
N GLY A 151 2.80 28.00 -15.97
CA GLY A 151 2.60 27.15 -14.79
C GLY A 151 1.14 26.71 -14.57
N ARG A 152 0.25 26.92 -15.54
CA ARG A 152 -1.17 26.56 -15.46
C ARG A 152 -1.56 25.63 -16.58
N LEU A 153 -2.56 24.79 -16.34
CA LEU A 153 -3.16 23.97 -17.38
C LEU A 153 -4.07 24.82 -18.27
N VAL A 154 -3.90 24.66 -19.58
CA VAL A 154 -4.78 25.22 -20.61
C VAL A 154 -5.31 24.07 -21.44
N TRP A 155 -6.60 23.80 -21.29
CA TRP A 155 -7.31 22.72 -21.97
C TRP A 155 -7.28 22.92 -23.49
N THR A 156 -7.06 21.84 -24.24
CA THR A 156 -6.88 21.89 -25.69
C THR A 156 -7.24 20.56 -26.35
N ASP A 157 -7.81 20.61 -27.56
CA ASP A 157 -8.06 19.42 -28.39
C ASP A 157 -6.86 19.03 -29.27
N ASP A 158 -5.76 19.79 -29.18
CA ASP A 158 -4.52 19.54 -29.92
C ASP A 158 -3.83 18.25 -29.43
N ALA A 159 -3.17 17.55 -30.33
CA ALA A 159 -2.39 16.34 -30.05
C ALA A 159 -0.89 16.55 -30.31
N SER A 160 -0.44 17.80 -30.22
CA SER A 160 0.97 18.16 -30.34
C SER A 160 1.81 17.55 -29.21
N PRO A 161 3.13 17.33 -29.42
CA PRO A 161 3.98 16.63 -28.45
C PRO A 161 4.15 17.32 -27.09
N ASP A 162 3.82 18.61 -26.97
CA ASP A 162 3.84 19.42 -25.74
C ASP A 162 2.51 19.39 -24.97
N VAL A 163 1.51 18.66 -25.48
CA VAL A 163 0.21 18.46 -24.84
C VAL A 163 0.25 17.18 -24.02
N PHE A 164 -0.23 17.26 -22.79
CA PHE A 164 -0.47 16.11 -21.93
C PHE A 164 -1.79 15.45 -22.31
N ASP A 165 -1.74 14.15 -22.59
CA ASP A 165 -2.94 13.35 -22.86
C ASP A 165 -3.84 13.23 -21.62
N ASP A 166 -3.21 13.10 -20.44
CA ASP A 166 -3.86 13.15 -19.14
C ASP A 166 -2.91 13.83 -18.13
N PRO A 167 -3.14 15.10 -17.78
CA PRO A 167 -2.36 15.80 -16.75
C PRO A 167 -2.32 15.10 -15.38
N VAL A 168 -3.28 14.22 -15.08
CA VAL A 168 -3.29 13.45 -13.83
C VAL A 168 -2.08 12.50 -13.76
N ASP A 169 -1.77 11.81 -14.87
CA ASP A 169 -0.63 10.88 -14.94
C ASP A 169 0.70 11.59 -14.67
N GLU A 170 0.85 12.81 -15.19
CA GLU A 170 2.02 13.65 -14.95
C GLU A 170 2.16 14.03 -13.47
N ILE A 171 1.07 14.43 -12.81
CA ILE A 171 1.09 14.75 -11.39
C ILE A 171 1.45 13.53 -10.55
N VAL A 172 0.87 12.36 -10.87
CA VAL A 172 1.18 11.09 -10.18
C VAL A 172 2.69 10.82 -10.25
N GLU A 173 3.29 10.95 -11.44
CA GLU A 173 4.73 10.77 -11.61
C GLU A 173 5.54 11.79 -10.79
N HIS A 174 5.17 13.07 -10.83
CA HIS A 174 5.86 14.13 -10.11
C HIS A 174 5.82 13.91 -8.58
N VAL A 175 4.66 13.54 -8.04
CA VAL A 175 4.50 13.28 -6.59
C VAL A 175 5.33 12.08 -6.17
N VAL A 176 5.32 10.98 -6.93
CA VAL A 176 6.13 9.79 -6.64
C VAL A 176 7.62 10.11 -6.71
N ARG A 177 8.09 10.81 -7.75
CA ARG A 177 9.50 11.26 -7.88
C ARG A 177 9.92 12.22 -6.75
N ALA A 178 8.97 12.96 -6.19
CA ALA A 178 9.18 13.83 -5.03
C ALA A 178 9.13 13.09 -3.68
N GLY A 179 8.93 11.76 -3.66
CA GLY A 179 8.81 10.97 -2.44
C GLY A 179 7.49 11.18 -1.70
N GLY A 180 6.45 11.66 -2.39
CA GLY A 180 5.07 11.62 -1.91
C GLY A 180 4.41 10.27 -2.21
N ASN A 181 3.31 9.98 -1.53
CA ASN A 181 2.49 8.80 -1.77
C ASN A 181 1.31 9.12 -2.67
N VAL A 182 0.79 8.11 -3.36
CA VAL A 182 -0.43 8.20 -4.18
C VAL A 182 -1.41 7.13 -3.73
N GLU A 183 -2.66 7.51 -3.49
CA GLU A 183 -3.74 6.61 -3.11
C GLU A 183 -4.92 6.78 -4.07
N PHE A 184 -5.35 5.69 -4.67
CA PHE A 184 -6.53 5.68 -5.54
C PHE A 184 -7.78 5.28 -4.75
N VAL A 185 -8.85 6.07 -4.93
CA VAL A 185 -10.13 5.90 -4.23
C VAL A 185 -11.25 5.56 -5.22
N ALA A 186 -12.39 5.11 -4.70
CA ALA A 186 -13.51 4.73 -5.54
C ALA A 186 -14.02 5.93 -6.36
N PRO A 187 -14.64 5.68 -7.54
CA PRO A 187 -15.35 6.70 -8.29
C PRO A 187 -16.31 7.52 -7.41
N ASP A 188 -16.43 8.81 -7.69
CA ASP A 188 -17.27 9.79 -6.99
C ASP A 188 -16.95 10.00 -5.49
N ALA A 189 -15.91 9.36 -4.93
CA ALA A 189 -15.55 9.52 -3.52
C ALA A 189 -15.00 10.92 -3.19
N LEU A 190 -14.58 11.67 -4.21
CA LEU A 190 -14.00 13.01 -4.16
C LEU A 190 -14.79 13.99 -5.04
N ALA A 191 -16.04 13.69 -5.43
CA ALA A 191 -16.84 14.56 -6.30
C ALA A 191 -16.92 16.02 -5.80
N GLU A 192 -17.13 16.20 -4.49
CA GLU A 192 -17.16 17.53 -3.84
C GLU A 192 -15.78 18.18 -3.68
N LEU A 193 -14.70 17.44 -3.96
CA LEU A 193 -13.30 17.87 -3.89
C LEU A 193 -12.66 17.90 -5.28
N GLY A 194 -13.46 17.88 -6.35
CA GLY A 194 -12.97 17.97 -7.73
C GLY A 194 -12.16 16.74 -8.18
N HIS A 195 -12.50 15.54 -7.69
CA HIS A 195 -11.98 14.23 -8.12
C HIS A 195 -10.48 13.95 -7.83
N ILE A 196 -9.73 14.95 -7.40
CA ILE A 196 -8.30 14.87 -7.08
C ILE A 196 -7.94 15.83 -5.96
N GLY A 197 -7.02 15.43 -5.07
CA GLY A 197 -6.52 16.31 -4.02
C GLY A 197 -5.13 15.95 -3.55
N LEU A 198 -4.41 16.95 -3.03
CA LEU A 198 -3.04 16.82 -2.55
C LEU A 198 -2.92 17.35 -1.12
N ILE A 199 -2.63 16.45 -0.18
CA ILE A 199 -2.30 16.84 1.19
C ILE A 199 -0.85 17.30 1.25
N LEU A 200 -0.64 18.47 1.85
CA LEU A 200 0.66 19.12 1.96
C LEU A 200 1.45 18.60 3.17
N ARG A 201 2.77 18.81 3.14
CA ARG A 201 3.71 18.52 4.24
C ARG A 201 3.59 19.54 5.38
#